data_AF-W5MFN1-F1
#
_entry.id   AF-W5MFN1-F1
#
_cell.length_a   1.000
_cell.length_b   1.000
_cell.length_c   1.000
_cell.angle_alpha   90.00
_cell.angle_beta   90.00
_cell.angle_gamma   90.00
#
_symmetry.space_group_name_H-M   'P 1'
#
loop_
_entity.id
_entity.type
_entity.pdbx_description
1 polymer ?
#
loop_
_entity_poly.entity_id
_entity_poly.type
_entity_poly.pdbx_seq_one_letter_code
_entity_poly.pdbx_strand_id
1 'polypeptide(L)'
;MFPNSSILGHPPFIPKPQSGNNIFSQLPLNNPPALISQQQLIEADYNFRNSNFHRIPLNAVPRFPTIPSHDWIPGTSTSHVVHTVQAISQGRKRRGDEYGPSDLKRQRFHSPSPCLGVVTPASSPAAARKAAVPLRSEGHRSGLSLDTALSPLTPKPGGCVPPLRSEPRSSVTNRLLPPAQDKLSQQVLELFQVCQQQNDDLEKKELCRAQLQWEIQRLIPHSRVYLAGSSLNGFGSRSSDADLCLVVQEGPMNQRTDAVYILSLVQKLFYRLTYIERPQLIRAKVPILKFRDKVSGVEFDLNVNNVVGIRNTFLLRTYAYIENRVRPIILVVKKWARHHGINDASRGTLSSYSLVLMVLHYLQTLPEPVIPCLQREYPECFNPSMDIHLVPEGPRNIPPYTSKNESTLGDLFLGFLKYYATVFNWEKYMISVREAKALPRPNSKEWKQKYICVEEPFERSNTARAVHEKVKFDAIKAEFLESWRILQLKKDLNFILPLRATLQKR
;
A
#
# COMPACT_ATOMS: atom_id res chain seq x y z
N MET A 1 -24.54 10.08 46.49
CA MET A 1 -23.65 9.75 47.64
C MET A 1 -23.55 8.23 47.72
N PHE A 2 -22.38 7.70 48.08
CA PHE A 2 -22.21 6.34 48.61
C PHE A 2 -21.85 6.46 50.11
N PRO A 3 -22.05 5.41 50.92
CA PRO A 3 -20.89 4.55 51.21
C PRO A 3 -21.19 3.03 51.34
N ASN A 4 -20.17 2.22 51.01
CA ASN A 4 -19.55 1.11 51.78
C ASN A 4 -20.39 0.00 52.49
N SER A 5 -19.86 -1.20 52.83
CA SER A 5 -18.78 -2.08 52.30
C SER A 5 -18.57 -3.27 53.27
N SER A 6 -18.33 -4.52 52.78
CA SER A 6 -17.69 -5.66 53.51
C SER A 6 -17.83 -6.97 52.70
N ILE A 7 -17.06 -8.07 52.84
CA ILE A 7 -15.72 -8.38 53.41
C ILE A 7 -15.23 -9.69 52.71
N LEU A 8 -13.92 -10.02 52.76
CA LEU A 8 -13.33 -11.25 52.18
C LEU A 8 -13.04 -12.35 53.23
N GLY A 9 -13.14 -13.63 52.85
CA GLY A 9 -12.59 -14.76 53.66
C GLY A 9 -12.96 -16.18 53.19
N HIS A 10 -11.96 -17.02 52.86
CA HIS A 10 -12.02 -18.50 52.79
C HIS A 10 -11.36 -19.10 54.05
N PRO A 11 -11.54 -20.40 54.40
CA PRO A 11 -10.56 -21.46 54.02
C PRO A 11 -11.23 -22.90 53.86
N PRO A 12 -10.60 -24.12 53.95
CA PRO A 12 -10.74 -25.17 52.90
C PRO A 12 -10.85 -26.68 53.38
N PHE A 13 -10.61 -27.66 52.46
CA PHE A 13 -10.39 -29.14 52.64
C PHE A 13 -11.66 -30.05 52.80
N ILE A 14 -11.98 -31.05 51.93
CA ILE A 14 -11.42 -32.43 51.64
C ILE A 14 -12.05 -33.54 52.55
N PRO A 15 -12.32 -34.82 52.14
CA PRO A 15 -11.71 -35.68 51.08
C PRO A 15 -12.66 -36.47 50.11
N LYS A 16 -12.08 -37.42 49.34
CA LYS A 16 -12.73 -38.44 48.46
C LYS A 16 -13.02 -39.77 49.21
N PRO A 17 -13.63 -40.81 48.57
CA PRO A 17 -12.80 -41.88 47.96
C PRO A 17 -13.38 -42.64 46.71
N GLN A 18 -12.48 -43.22 45.87
CA GLN A 18 -12.63 -44.46 45.04
C GLN A 18 -13.82 -44.55 44.02
N SER A 19 -13.96 -45.48 43.04
CA SER A 19 -13.11 -46.28 42.11
C SER A 19 -14.03 -46.84 40.97
N GLY A 20 -13.64 -47.43 39.82
CA GLY A 20 -12.37 -47.52 39.09
C GLY A 20 -12.29 -48.71 38.09
N ASN A 21 -11.97 -48.49 36.80
CA ASN A 21 -11.59 -49.48 35.74
C ASN A 21 -12.71 -50.45 35.23
N ASN A 22 -12.67 -51.14 34.06
CA ASN A 22 -11.98 -51.03 32.74
C ASN A 22 -12.87 -51.73 31.65
N ILE A 23 -13.13 -51.19 30.43
CA ILE A 23 -12.44 -51.32 29.11
C ILE A 23 -12.20 -52.75 28.52
N PHE A 24 -12.66 -52.96 27.24
CA PHE A 24 -12.13 -53.78 26.09
C PHE A 24 -12.91 -54.99 25.48
N SER A 25 -12.69 -55.19 24.15
CA SER A 25 -13.07 -56.29 23.20
C SER A 25 -14.50 -56.25 22.57
N GLN A 26 -14.78 -56.69 21.32
CA GLN A 26 -13.99 -57.06 20.10
C GLN A 26 -14.85 -56.92 18.78
N LEU A 27 -14.36 -57.35 17.60
CA LEU A 27 -14.92 -57.17 16.22
C LEU A 27 -15.21 -58.56 15.52
N PRO A 28 -15.46 -58.69 14.19
CA PRO A 28 -16.52 -58.19 13.26
C PRO A 28 -17.18 -59.33 12.39
N LEU A 29 -18.12 -59.03 11.45
CA LEU A 29 -18.48 -59.90 10.28
C LEU A 29 -19.30 -59.20 9.16
N ASN A 30 -19.64 -59.91 8.05
CA ASN A 30 -19.92 -59.36 6.69
C ASN A 30 -21.24 -59.82 5.99
N ASN A 31 -21.67 -59.02 4.99
CA ASN A 31 -22.36 -59.36 3.70
C ASN A 31 -23.92 -59.43 3.54
N PRO A 32 -24.47 -59.33 2.28
CA PRO A 32 -25.84 -58.84 1.93
C PRO A 32 -26.74 -59.98 1.29
N PRO A 33 -27.74 -59.80 0.36
CA PRO A 33 -28.47 -58.62 -0.21
C PRO A 33 -30.03 -58.75 -0.43
N ALA A 34 -30.70 -57.64 -0.79
CA ALA A 34 -31.89 -57.53 -1.69
C ALA A 34 -32.20 -56.00 -1.93
N LEU A 35 -32.62 -55.43 -3.08
CA LEU A 35 -33.51 -55.73 -4.23
C LEU A 35 -34.98 -55.26 -4.09
N ILE A 36 -35.61 -54.96 -5.26
CA ILE A 36 -36.99 -54.43 -5.50
C ILE A 36 -37.14 -52.91 -5.25
N SER A 37 -37.79 -52.08 -6.09
CA SER A 37 -37.89 -51.96 -7.58
C SER A 37 -38.45 -50.57 -7.96
N GLN A 38 -38.32 -50.12 -9.22
CA GLN A 38 -38.94 -48.89 -9.74
C GLN A 38 -40.31 -49.13 -10.41
N GLN A 39 -40.99 -48.03 -10.78
CA GLN A 39 -42.25 -47.92 -11.55
C GLN A 39 -43.51 -48.24 -10.70
N GLN A 40 -44.65 -47.53 -10.82
CA GLN A 40 -45.33 -46.97 -12.02
C GLN A 40 -45.80 -45.49 -11.81
N LEU A 41 -45.89 -44.63 -12.86
CA LEU A 41 -47.05 -44.25 -13.72
C LEU A 41 -48.24 -43.59 -12.94
N ILE A 42 -49.02 -42.60 -13.43
CA ILE A 42 -49.06 -41.84 -14.71
C ILE A 42 -49.89 -40.53 -14.56
N GLU A 43 -49.69 -39.53 -15.44
CA GLU A 43 -50.57 -38.37 -15.76
C GLU A 43 -51.03 -37.42 -14.60
N ALA A 44 -51.60 -36.22 -14.84
CA ALA A 44 -52.03 -35.57 -16.08
C ALA A 44 -51.57 -34.10 -16.18
N ASP A 45 -51.47 -33.59 -17.40
CA ASP A 45 -51.27 -32.18 -17.77
C ASP A 45 -52.55 -31.64 -18.47
N TYR A 46 -52.82 -30.32 -18.43
CA TYR A 46 -53.61 -29.48 -19.37
C TYR A 46 -54.43 -28.30 -18.76
N ASN A 47 -54.67 -27.28 -19.62
CA ASN A 47 -55.60 -26.14 -19.49
C ASN A 47 -55.24 -25.08 -18.40
N PHE A 48 -54.62 -23.92 -18.68
CA PHE A 48 -54.43 -23.11 -19.91
C PHE A 48 -55.65 -22.26 -20.34
N ARG A 49 -55.68 -20.93 -20.02
CA ARG A 49 -55.98 -19.82 -20.98
C ARG A 49 -55.98 -18.38 -20.41
N ASN A 50 -55.25 -17.53 -21.13
CA ASN A 50 -55.16 -16.06 -21.26
C ASN A 50 -56.27 -15.10 -20.73
N SER A 51 -55.82 -14.01 -20.08
CA SER A 51 -56.21 -12.60 -20.30
C SER A 51 -55.19 -11.68 -19.57
N ASN A 52 -54.24 -10.95 -20.15
CA ASN A 52 -54.09 -10.10 -21.34
C ASN A 52 -54.47 -8.60 -21.11
N PHE A 53 -53.60 -7.68 -21.55
CA PHE A 53 -53.66 -6.20 -21.47
C PHE A 53 -53.50 -5.53 -20.07
N HIS A 54 -52.91 -4.32 -19.90
CA HIS A 54 -52.16 -3.45 -20.83
C HIS A 54 -51.08 -2.56 -20.14
N ARG A 55 -50.35 -1.73 -20.92
CA ARG A 55 -49.19 -0.91 -20.50
C ARG A 55 -49.55 0.54 -20.16
N ILE A 56 -48.80 1.18 -19.25
CA ILE A 56 -48.49 2.63 -19.23
C ILE A 56 -46.98 2.80 -18.90
N PRO A 57 -46.23 3.82 -19.41
CA PRO A 57 -44.81 3.64 -19.74
C PRO A 57 -43.77 4.30 -18.82
N LEU A 58 -42.52 3.84 -18.96
CA LEU A 58 -41.29 4.48 -18.46
C LEU A 58 -40.96 5.77 -19.24
N ASN A 59 -40.66 6.87 -18.55
CA ASN A 59 -39.94 8.02 -19.11
C ASN A 59 -39.41 8.98 -18.01
N ALA A 60 -38.15 8.83 -17.59
CA ALA A 60 -37.30 9.84 -16.93
C ALA A 60 -35.95 9.25 -16.46
N VAL A 61 -35.00 9.04 -17.37
CA VAL A 61 -33.60 8.72 -17.01
C VAL A 61 -32.71 9.86 -17.50
N PRO A 62 -32.02 10.60 -16.60
CA PRO A 62 -31.10 11.66 -17.02
C PRO A 62 -29.95 11.11 -17.87
N ARG A 63 -29.81 11.63 -19.10
CA ARG A 63 -28.66 11.31 -19.96
C ARG A 63 -27.42 12.03 -19.46
N PHE A 64 -26.35 11.29 -19.19
CA PHE A 64 -25.01 11.88 -19.08
C PHE A 64 -24.52 12.33 -20.48
N PRO A 65 -23.77 13.44 -20.59
CA PRO A 65 -23.31 13.94 -21.87
C PRO A 65 -22.21 13.04 -22.47
N THR A 66 -22.47 12.48 -23.65
CA THR A 66 -21.45 11.80 -24.47
C THR A 66 -20.47 12.82 -25.05
N ILE A 67 -19.18 12.62 -24.79
CA ILE A 67 -18.08 13.37 -25.40
C ILE A 67 -17.69 12.66 -26.72
N PRO A 68 -17.36 13.39 -27.82
CA PRO A 68 -17.10 12.77 -29.11
C PRO A 68 -15.87 11.84 -29.12
N SER A 69 -16.00 10.72 -29.84
CA SER A 69 -14.87 9.90 -30.28
C SER A 69 -14.19 10.55 -31.48
N HIS A 70 -12.94 10.99 -31.33
CA HIS A 70 -12.09 11.35 -32.46
C HIS A 70 -11.26 10.14 -32.90
N ASP A 71 -11.58 9.60 -34.07
CA ASP A 71 -10.70 8.68 -34.78
C ASP A 71 -9.45 9.40 -35.30
N TRP A 72 -8.31 8.71 -35.33
CA TRP A 72 -7.10 9.21 -35.97
C TRP A 72 -6.38 8.09 -36.72
N ILE A 73 -6.06 8.34 -37.99
CA ILE A 73 -5.49 7.37 -38.92
C ILE A 73 -3.96 7.32 -38.73
N PRO A 74 -3.31 6.15 -38.70
CA PRO A 74 -1.86 6.07 -38.47
C PRO A 74 -1.03 6.71 -39.60
N GLY A 75 -0.25 7.73 -39.25
CA GLY A 75 0.84 8.24 -40.10
C GLY A 75 1.99 7.24 -40.21
N THR A 76 2.61 7.16 -41.39
CA THR A 76 3.63 6.15 -41.72
C THR A 76 5.02 6.41 -41.13
N SER A 77 5.82 5.36 -41.07
CA SER A 77 7.19 5.31 -40.55
C SER A 77 8.23 6.13 -41.32
N THR A 78 9.17 6.74 -40.59
CA THR A 78 10.54 7.02 -41.04
C THR A 78 11.54 6.59 -39.94
N SER A 79 12.82 6.43 -40.28
CA SER A 79 13.78 5.62 -39.52
C SER A 79 15.17 6.27 -39.34
N HIS A 80 15.97 5.70 -38.42
CA HIS A 80 17.36 6.07 -38.09
C HIS A 80 17.48 7.41 -37.33
N VAL A 81 18.59 7.77 -36.66
CA VAL A 81 20.00 7.31 -36.69
C VAL A 81 20.53 7.07 -35.26
N VAL A 82 21.49 6.14 -35.11
CA VAL A 82 22.26 5.92 -33.87
C VAL A 82 23.55 6.75 -33.89
N HIS A 83 23.86 7.45 -32.79
CA HIS A 83 25.19 8.06 -32.59
C HIS A 83 25.90 7.51 -31.35
N THR A 84 27.05 6.88 -31.60
CA THR A 84 27.98 6.37 -30.59
C THR A 84 29.01 7.45 -30.23
N VAL A 85 29.34 7.61 -28.96
CA VAL A 85 30.56 8.31 -28.52
C VAL A 85 31.22 7.47 -27.41
N GLN A 86 32.53 7.24 -27.52
CA GLN A 86 33.33 6.57 -26.49
C GLN A 86 34.25 7.57 -25.77
N ALA A 87 34.47 7.30 -24.47
CA ALA A 87 35.66 7.60 -23.68
C ALA A 87 36.26 9.03 -23.65
N ILE A 88 36.61 9.48 -22.44
CA ILE A 88 38.03 9.56 -22.02
C ILE A 88 38.11 9.69 -20.50
N SER A 89 39.13 9.07 -19.90
CA SER A 89 39.40 9.11 -18.46
C SER A 89 40.53 10.08 -18.13
N GLN A 90 40.33 10.98 -17.16
CA GLN A 90 41.42 11.50 -16.33
C GLN A 90 40.98 11.58 -14.87
N GLY A 91 41.80 11.05 -13.96
CA GLY A 91 41.62 11.19 -12.53
C GLY A 91 42.62 12.19 -11.94
N ARG A 92 42.26 12.86 -10.84
CA ARG A 92 43.23 13.55 -9.99
C ARG A 92 42.96 13.28 -8.51
N LYS A 93 44.06 13.20 -7.76
CA LYS A 93 44.17 12.56 -6.45
C LYS A 93 44.76 13.55 -5.46
N ARG A 94 44.08 13.81 -4.34
CA ARG A 94 44.65 14.53 -3.19
C ARG A 94 44.19 13.90 -1.87
N ARG A 95 45.15 13.71 -0.97
CA ARG A 95 44.94 13.65 0.49
C ARG A 95 44.68 15.10 0.97
N GLY A 96 44.05 15.39 2.11
CA GLY A 96 43.75 14.56 3.28
C GLY A 96 44.80 14.81 4.37
N ASP A 97 44.35 15.29 5.53
CA ASP A 97 45.03 15.25 6.84
C ASP A 97 44.00 15.65 7.94
N GLU A 98 44.32 15.35 9.20
CA GLU A 98 43.44 15.49 10.38
C GLU A 98 43.82 16.69 11.25
N TYR A 99 42.91 17.14 12.13
CA TYR A 99 43.14 17.41 13.58
C TYR A 99 41.87 18.00 14.23
N GLY A 100 41.72 17.81 15.55
CA GLY A 100 40.70 18.47 16.38
C GLY A 100 41.34 19.08 17.64
N PRO A 101 40.61 19.17 18.77
CA PRO A 101 39.37 19.95 18.93
C PRO A 101 39.45 20.89 20.16
N SER A 102 38.61 21.93 20.26
CA SER A 102 38.52 22.76 21.48
C SER A 102 37.14 23.42 21.73
N ASP A 103 36.53 22.96 22.82
CA ASP A 103 35.89 23.76 23.90
C ASP A 103 34.58 24.56 23.77
N LEU A 104 34.05 24.84 24.97
CA LEU A 104 32.73 25.38 25.30
C LEU A 104 32.82 26.74 26.02
N LYS A 105 31.84 27.62 25.82
CA LYS A 105 31.20 28.34 26.95
C LYS A 105 29.86 28.99 26.61
N ARG A 106 29.10 29.27 27.67
CA ARG A 106 27.78 29.92 27.68
C ARG A 106 27.92 31.41 28.03
N GLN A 107 26.89 32.20 27.71
CA GLN A 107 26.32 33.18 28.67
C GLN A 107 24.79 33.28 28.50
N ARG A 108 24.10 34.05 29.36
CA ARG A 108 22.68 33.79 29.71
C ARG A 108 21.97 35.03 30.32
N PHE A 109 20.75 35.34 29.84
CA PHE A 109 19.78 36.32 30.41
C PHE A 109 20.28 37.80 30.47
N HIS A 110 19.47 38.84 30.71
CA HIS A 110 18.09 38.99 31.23
C HIS A 110 17.22 39.99 30.41
N SER A 111 15.90 39.95 30.64
CA SER A 111 14.93 41.03 30.32
C SER A 111 14.61 41.85 31.59
N PRO A 112 14.02 43.06 31.49
CA PRO A 112 12.56 43.16 31.60
C PRO A 112 11.88 44.31 30.79
N SER A 113 10.54 44.34 30.85
CA SER A 113 9.60 45.39 30.36
C SER A 113 9.32 46.44 31.49
N PRO A 114 8.33 47.40 31.45
CA PRO A 114 7.15 47.59 30.58
C PRO A 114 6.91 49.05 30.09
N CYS A 115 5.65 49.43 29.79
CA CYS A 115 5.27 50.49 28.84
C CYS A 115 4.48 51.69 29.44
N LEU A 116 4.58 52.85 28.76
CA LEU A 116 3.61 53.96 28.49
C LEU A 116 4.40 55.02 27.66
N GLY A 117 3.87 56.01 26.93
CA GLY A 117 2.53 56.53 26.57
C GLY A 117 2.73 57.93 25.89
N VAL A 118 1.81 58.68 25.25
CA VAL A 118 0.39 58.58 24.82
C VAL A 118 0.20 59.62 23.65
N VAL A 119 -1.00 59.79 23.07
CA VAL A 119 -1.47 60.92 22.18
C VAL A 119 -1.18 60.78 20.66
N THR A 120 -2.00 61.48 19.84
CA THR A 120 -2.29 61.35 18.39
C THR A 120 -2.57 62.75 17.77
N PRO A 121 -3.05 62.94 16.51
CA PRO A 121 -2.63 62.47 15.18
C PRO A 121 -2.46 63.67 14.17
N ALA A 122 -2.76 63.47 12.87
CA ALA A 122 -2.84 64.45 11.74
C ALA A 122 -1.49 64.76 11.02
N SER A 123 -1.43 65.08 9.70
CA SER A 123 -2.42 65.13 8.60
C SER A 123 -1.78 64.94 7.20
N SER A 124 -2.61 64.72 6.17
CA SER A 124 -2.28 64.77 4.71
C SER A 124 -2.72 66.16 4.12
N PRO A 125 -2.77 66.49 2.79
CA PRO A 125 -2.49 65.70 1.56
C PRO A 125 -1.83 66.46 0.34
N ALA A 126 -1.76 65.77 -0.82
CA ALA A 126 -1.70 66.30 -2.21
C ALA A 126 -0.38 67.01 -2.68
N ALA A 127 -0.09 67.27 -3.98
CA ALA A 127 -0.77 67.06 -5.28
C ALA A 127 0.29 66.90 -6.43
N ALA A 128 0.20 65.97 -7.41
CA ALA A 128 -0.50 66.02 -8.72
C ALA A 128 0.33 66.50 -9.97
N ARG A 129 -0.18 66.18 -11.19
CA ARG A 129 0.35 66.40 -12.59
C ARG A 129 1.28 65.25 -13.10
N LYS A 130 1.15 64.62 -14.28
CA LYS A 130 0.84 64.99 -15.72
C LYS A 130 2.05 65.62 -16.46
N ALA A 131 2.47 65.24 -17.69
CA ALA A 131 2.02 64.17 -18.62
C ALA A 131 3.04 63.83 -19.76
N ALA A 132 2.84 62.67 -20.42
CA ALA A 132 3.04 62.26 -21.85
C ALA A 132 4.21 62.75 -22.77
N VAL A 133 5.08 61.78 -23.17
CA VAL A 133 5.34 61.23 -24.55
C VAL A 133 5.47 62.20 -25.76
N PRO A 134 6.60 62.16 -26.53
CA PRO A 134 6.62 61.53 -27.88
C PRO A 134 7.93 60.79 -28.30
N LEU A 135 7.92 60.19 -29.50
CA LEU A 135 9.01 59.47 -30.21
C LEU A 135 10.12 60.46 -30.72
N ARG A 136 11.32 60.11 -31.21
CA ARG A 136 11.99 58.91 -31.83
C ARG A 136 13.54 59.05 -31.57
N SER A 137 14.56 58.35 -32.10
CA SER A 137 14.77 57.23 -33.06
C SER A 137 16.24 56.70 -32.98
N GLU A 138 16.44 55.39 -33.19
CA GLU A 138 17.65 54.67 -33.65
C GLU A 138 19.00 54.71 -32.88
N GLY A 139 19.75 53.60 -33.00
CA GLY A 139 21.08 53.38 -32.41
C GLY A 139 21.41 51.89 -32.19
N HIS A 140 22.11 51.23 -33.13
CA HIS A 140 22.51 49.82 -33.00
C HIS A 140 23.75 49.61 -32.11
N ARG A 141 23.73 48.59 -31.23
CA ARG A 141 24.69 47.45 -31.28
C ARG A 141 24.43 46.33 -30.24
N SER A 142 24.37 45.10 -30.76
CA SER A 142 24.81 43.82 -30.17
C SER A 142 24.91 43.64 -28.64
N GLY A 143 24.08 42.74 -28.10
CA GLY A 143 24.30 42.05 -26.82
C GLY A 143 23.78 40.61 -26.90
N LEU A 144 24.50 39.64 -26.33
CA LEU A 144 24.12 38.23 -26.34
C LEU A 144 23.19 37.91 -25.16
N SER A 145 21.99 37.39 -25.43
CA SER A 145 21.07 36.88 -24.41
C SER A 145 21.28 35.38 -24.20
N LEU A 146 21.36 34.96 -22.93
CA LEU A 146 21.39 33.56 -22.52
C LEU A 146 19.99 33.15 -22.07
N ASP A 147 19.30 32.33 -22.87
CA ASP A 147 17.91 31.93 -22.60
C ASP A 147 17.80 31.12 -21.30
N THR A 148 17.16 31.74 -20.30
CA THR A 148 16.82 31.08 -19.04
C THR A 148 15.48 30.36 -19.22
N ALA A 149 15.55 29.05 -19.47
CA ALA A 149 14.38 28.21 -19.73
C ALA A 149 13.43 28.18 -18.52
N LEU A 150 12.32 28.93 -18.61
CA LEU A 150 11.22 28.87 -17.65
C LEU A 150 10.46 27.55 -17.82
N SER A 151 10.51 26.68 -16.82
CA SER A 151 9.72 25.45 -16.79
C SER A 151 8.21 25.77 -16.89
N PRO A 152 7.46 25.09 -17.77
CA PRO A 152 6.02 25.36 -17.93
C PRO A 152 5.27 24.95 -16.66
N LEU A 153 4.59 25.93 -16.04
CA LEU A 153 3.67 25.69 -14.93
C LEU A 153 2.49 24.83 -15.40
N THR A 154 2.49 23.55 -15.05
CA THR A 154 1.34 22.67 -15.27
C THR A 154 0.15 23.16 -14.42
N PRO A 155 -1.04 23.40 -15.01
CA PRO A 155 -2.19 23.88 -14.26
C PRO A 155 -2.63 22.82 -13.24
N LYS A 156 -2.81 23.21 -11.97
CA LYS A 156 -3.27 22.29 -10.92
C LYS A 156 -4.62 21.68 -11.31
N PRO A 157 -4.77 20.34 -11.31
CA PRO A 157 -6.05 19.70 -11.64
C PRO A 157 -7.20 20.22 -10.77
N GLY A 158 -8.33 20.51 -11.41
CA GLY A 158 -9.48 21.15 -10.77
C GLY A 158 -10.15 20.27 -9.71
N GLY A 159 -9.73 20.44 -8.46
CA GLY A 159 -10.39 19.93 -7.25
C GLY A 159 -10.31 18.41 -7.01
N CYS A 160 -10.44 17.58 -8.04
CA CYS A 160 -10.62 16.13 -7.92
C CYS A 160 -9.39 15.33 -8.35
N VAL A 161 -9.19 14.17 -7.71
CA VAL A 161 -8.28 13.13 -8.22
C VAL A 161 -8.95 12.49 -9.45
N PRO A 162 -8.34 12.54 -10.65
CA PRO A 162 -8.88 11.89 -11.84
C PRO A 162 -9.03 10.37 -11.63
N PRO A 163 -9.99 9.70 -12.29
CA PRO A 163 -10.00 8.25 -12.36
C PRO A 163 -8.67 7.72 -12.91
N LEU A 164 -8.21 6.57 -12.42
CA LEU A 164 -7.01 5.94 -12.95
C LEU A 164 -7.20 5.61 -14.44
N ARG A 165 -6.42 6.29 -15.29
CA ARG A 165 -6.34 5.96 -16.71
C ARG A 165 -5.82 4.54 -16.90
N SER A 166 -6.30 3.88 -17.94
CA SER A 166 -5.81 2.56 -18.36
C SER A 166 -4.29 2.56 -18.55
N GLU A 167 -3.63 1.50 -18.08
CA GLU A 167 -2.17 1.34 -18.13
C GLU A 167 -1.59 1.50 -19.56
N PRO A 168 -0.39 2.11 -19.72
CA PRO A 168 0.27 2.24 -21.02
C PRO A 168 0.54 0.89 -21.70
N ARG A 169 0.70 0.91 -23.04
CA ARG A 169 0.98 -0.30 -23.85
C ARG A 169 2.25 -1.06 -23.43
N SER A 170 3.23 -0.40 -22.80
CA SER A 170 4.43 -1.02 -22.21
C SER A 170 4.11 -2.00 -21.08
N SER A 171 2.95 -1.89 -20.42
CA SER A 171 2.51 -2.83 -19.38
C SER A 171 2.08 -4.20 -19.90
N VAL A 172 1.88 -4.36 -21.21
CA VAL A 172 1.25 -5.57 -21.81
C VAL A 172 2.20 -6.77 -21.78
N THR A 173 3.50 -6.58 -22.04
CA THR A 173 4.50 -7.66 -22.01
C THR A 173 4.68 -8.26 -20.61
N ASN A 174 4.68 -7.43 -19.57
CA ASN A 174 4.80 -7.90 -18.17
C ASN A 174 3.50 -8.46 -17.56
N ARG A 175 2.48 -8.78 -18.39
CA ARG A 175 1.33 -9.62 -17.97
C ARG A 175 1.56 -11.12 -18.17
N LEU A 176 2.59 -11.51 -18.93
CA LEU A 176 2.97 -12.91 -19.10
C LEU A 176 3.41 -13.51 -17.76
N LEU A 177 2.68 -14.52 -17.29
CA LEU A 177 3.05 -15.25 -16.08
C LEU A 177 4.39 -15.97 -16.29
N PRO A 178 5.24 -16.10 -15.26
CA PRO A 178 6.50 -16.85 -15.36
C PRO A 178 6.22 -18.33 -15.65
N PRO A 179 7.14 -19.04 -16.32
CA PRO A 179 7.02 -20.49 -16.53
C PRO A 179 7.07 -21.23 -15.19
N ALA A 180 6.22 -22.25 -15.04
CA ALA A 180 6.14 -23.08 -13.85
C ALA A 180 6.36 -24.55 -14.20
N GLN A 181 7.64 -24.95 -14.24
CA GLN A 181 8.06 -26.29 -14.61
C GLN A 181 7.90 -27.28 -13.45
N ASP A 182 8.09 -26.82 -12.21
CA ASP A 182 7.96 -27.63 -10.99
C ASP A 182 6.58 -27.46 -10.31
N LYS A 183 6.22 -28.46 -9.50
CA LYS A 183 4.94 -28.53 -8.76
C LYS A 183 4.71 -27.32 -7.85
N LEU A 184 5.75 -26.82 -7.19
CA LEU A 184 5.62 -25.72 -6.23
C LEU A 184 5.37 -24.40 -6.94
N SER A 185 6.10 -24.11 -8.03
CA SER A 185 5.80 -22.96 -8.90
C SER A 185 4.39 -23.00 -9.45
N GLN A 186 3.89 -24.18 -9.86
CA GLN A 186 2.52 -24.35 -10.37
C GLN A 186 1.48 -24.01 -9.30
N GLN A 187 1.66 -24.52 -8.07
CA GLN A 187 0.79 -24.22 -6.92
C GLN A 187 0.84 -22.75 -6.50
N VAL A 188 2.01 -22.09 -6.58
CA VAL A 188 2.13 -20.64 -6.35
C VAL A 188 1.38 -19.84 -7.41
N LEU A 189 1.44 -20.25 -8.69
CA LEU A 189 0.68 -19.60 -9.77
C LEU A 189 -0.83 -19.84 -9.67
N GLU A 190 -1.28 -21.06 -9.37
CA GLU A 190 -2.71 -21.37 -9.16
C GLU A 190 -3.29 -20.48 -8.05
N LEU A 191 -2.62 -20.45 -6.89
CA LEU A 191 -2.99 -19.59 -5.77
C LEU A 191 -3.03 -18.12 -6.18
N PHE A 192 -2.03 -17.65 -6.94
CA PHE A 192 -1.95 -16.28 -7.42
C PHE A 192 -3.08 -15.92 -8.40
N GLN A 193 -3.31 -16.74 -9.42
CA GLN A 193 -4.36 -16.55 -10.43
C GLN A 193 -5.75 -16.42 -9.78
N VAL A 194 -6.06 -17.29 -8.82
CA VAL A 194 -7.37 -17.33 -8.15
C VAL A 194 -7.52 -16.25 -7.08
N CYS A 195 -6.43 -15.84 -6.40
CA CYS A 195 -6.50 -14.87 -5.31
C CYS A 195 -6.22 -13.42 -5.69
N GLN A 196 -5.57 -13.11 -6.81
CA GLN A 196 -5.26 -11.73 -7.18
C GLN A 196 -6.53 -10.88 -7.35
N GLN A 197 -6.46 -9.60 -6.97
CA GLN A 197 -7.55 -8.65 -7.18
C GLN A 197 -7.88 -8.53 -8.67
N GLN A 198 -9.15 -8.65 -9.03
CA GLN A 198 -9.66 -8.51 -10.41
C GLN A 198 -10.03 -7.05 -10.73
N ASN A 199 -10.36 -6.76 -11.99
CA ASN A 199 -10.83 -5.45 -12.41
C ASN A 199 -12.11 -5.05 -11.64
N ASP A 200 -13.12 -5.93 -11.59
CA ASP A 200 -14.38 -5.74 -10.88
C ASP A 200 -14.19 -5.40 -9.39
N ASP A 201 -13.16 -5.99 -8.75
CA ASP A 201 -12.83 -5.76 -7.35
C ASP A 201 -12.23 -4.36 -7.13
N LEU A 202 -11.55 -3.81 -8.15
CA LEU A 202 -10.96 -2.48 -8.14
C LEU A 202 -11.96 -1.40 -8.58
N GLU A 203 -12.78 -1.66 -9.60
CA GLU A 203 -13.80 -0.74 -10.10
C GLU A 203 -14.82 -0.40 -8.99
N LYS A 204 -15.26 -1.40 -8.22
CA LYS A 204 -16.11 -1.19 -7.04
C LYS A 204 -15.47 -0.26 -5.99
N LYS A 205 -14.15 -0.38 -5.78
CA LYS A 205 -13.39 0.47 -4.85
C LYS A 205 -13.23 1.89 -5.38
N GLU A 206 -12.99 2.04 -6.68
CA GLU A 206 -12.84 3.34 -7.35
C GLU A 206 -14.17 4.11 -7.43
N LEU A 207 -15.29 3.42 -7.67
CA LEU A 207 -16.64 4.00 -7.60
C LEU A 207 -16.96 4.53 -6.19
N CYS A 208 -16.67 3.74 -5.14
CA CYS A 208 -16.81 4.19 -3.75
C CYS A 208 -15.90 5.40 -3.45
N ARG A 209 -14.62 5.36 -3.88
CA ARG A 209 -13.67 6.49 -3.76
C ARG A 209 -14.22 7.76 -4.44
N ALA A 210 -14.77 7.64 -5.64
CA ALA A 210 -15.31 8.76 -6.41
C ALA A 210 -16.58 9.37 -5.76
N GLN A 211 -17.48 8.55 -5.21
CA GLN A 211 -18.63 9.06 -4.46
C GLN A 211 -18.17 9.75 -3.16
N LEU A 212 -17.26 9.13 -2.40
CA LEU A 212 -16.73 9.70 -1.15
C LEU A 212 -15.94 11.00 -1.38
N GLN A 213 -15.22 11.11 -2.50
CA GLN A 213 -14.60 12.36 -2.95
C GLN A 213 -15.63 13.48 -3.05
N TRP A 214 -16.75 13.24 -3.75
CA TRP A 214 -17.81 14.23 -3.92
C TRP A 214 -18.47 14.60 -2.58
N GLU A 215 -18.83 13.61 -1.75
CA GLU A 215 -19.46 13.86 -0.45
C GLU A 215 -18.56 14.64 0.51
N ILE A 216 -17.26 14.29 0.59
CA ILE A 216 -16.32 14.97 1.48
C ILE A 216 -16.00 16.39 0.98
N GLN A 217 -15.97 16.64 -0.33
CA GLN A 217 -15.78 17.98 -0.88
C GLN A 217 -16.90 18.98 -0.51
N ARG A 218 -18.12 18.51 -0.24
CA ARG A 218 -19.24 19.34 0.26
C ARG A 218 -19.00 19.87 1.68
N LEU A 219 -18.12 19.21 2.44
CA LEU A 219 -17.72 19.55 3.81
C LEU A 219 -16.35 20.24 3.85
N ILE A 220 -15.44 19.84 2.95
CA ILE A 220 -14.04 20.29 2.89
C ILE A 220 -13.69 20.61 1.42
N PRO A 221 -13.96 21.85 0.96
CA PRO A 221 -13.65 22.27 -0.40
C PRO A 221 -12.17 22.03 -0.78
N HIS A 222 -11.94 21.75 -2.06
CA HIS A 222 -10.62 21.43 -2.65
C HIS A 222 -9.91 20.17 -2.12
N SER A 223 -10.52 19.43 -1.18
CA SER A 223 -9.95 18.17 -0.67
C SER A 223 -10.02 17.02 -1.67
N ARG A 224 -9.12 16.04 -1.48
CA ARG A 224 -8.79 15.01 -2.49
C ARG A 224 -8.57 13.64 -1.88
N VAL A 225 -9.44 12.68 -2.19
CA VAL A 225 -9.42 11.28 -1.73
C VAL A 225 -8.71 10.41 -2.77
N TYR A 226 -7.54 9.90 -2.39
CA TYR A 226 -6.78 8.92 -3.16
C TYR A 226 -7.07 7.51 -2.63
N LEU A 227 -7.31 6.56 -3.53
CA LEU A 227 -7.17 5.14 -3.21
C LEU A 227 -5.67 4.81 -3.14
N ALA A 228 -5.29 3.91 -2.23
CA ALA A 228 -3.90 3.64 -1.90
C ALA A 228 -3.67 2.16 -1.56
N GLY A 229 -2.48 1.87 -1.05
CA GLY A 229 -2.14 0.61 -0.38
C GLY A 229 -2.42 -0.61 -1.23
N SER A 230 -3.07 -1.64 -0.66
CA SER A 230 -3.16 -2.95 -1.33
C SER A 230 -4.02 -2.93 -2.60
N SER A 231 -4.90 -1.92 -2.75
CA SER A 231 -5.80 -1.82 -3.89
C SER A 231 -5.10 -1.33 -5.17
N LEU A 232 -4.05 -0.52 -5.05
CA LEU A 232 -3.32 0.05 -6.21
C LEU A 232 -1.84 -0.35 -6.30
N ASN A 233 -1.23 -0.90 -5.25
CA ASN A 233 0.19 -1.27 -5.28
C ASN A 233 0.52 -2.55 -6.06
N GLY A 234 -0.45 -3.16 -6.76
CA GLY A 234 -0.27 -4.39 -7.54
C GLY A 234 -0.27 -5.69 -6.71
N PHE A 235 -0.25 -5.61 -5.37
CA PHE A 235 -0.21 -6.74 -4.44
C PHE A 235 -1.56 -6.99 -3.71
N GLY A 236 -2.65 -6.49 -4.29
CA GLY A 236 -4.02 -6.71 -3.83
C GLY A 236 -4.53 -8.13 -4.09
N SER A 237 -5.47 -8.55 -3.24
CA SER A 237 -6.19 -9.82 -3.39
C SER A 237 -7.70 -9.58 -3.47
N ARG A 238 -8.49 -10.58 -3.90
CA ARG A 238 -9.96 -10.44 -3.94
C ARG A 238 -10.57 -10.10 -2.56
N SER A 239 -9.95 -10.61 -1.49
CA SER A 239 -10.30 -10.31 -0.09
C SER A 239 -9.49 -9.14 0.51
N SER A 240 -9.03 -8.18 -0.31
CA SER A 240 -8.32 -6.99 0.16
C SER A 240 -9.27 -5.85 0.52
N ASP A 241 -8.99 -5.23 1.65
CA ASP A 241 -9.42 -3.89 2.06
C ASP A 241 -9.02 -2.79 1.05
N ALA A 242 -9.54 -1.59 1.29
CA ALA A 242 -9.30 -0.40 0.49
C ALA A 242 -8.78 0.77 1.35
N ASP A 243 -7.45 0.97 1.32
CA ASP A 243 -6.80 2.12 1.95
C ASP A 243 -7.18 3.43 1.23
N LEU A 244 -7.68 4.43 1.96
CA LEU A 244 -7.97 5.78 1.43
C LEU A 244 -7.13 6.84 2.15
N CYS A 245 -6.59 7.80 1.40
CA CYS A 245 -5.91 8.98 1.93
C CYS A 245 -6.63 10.26 1.49
N LEU A 246 -7.22 10.97 2.44
CA LEU A 246 -7.79 12.31 2.23
C LEU A 246 -6.69 13.36 2.38
N VAL A 247 -6.34 14.04 1.29
CA VAL A 247 -5.46 15.20 1.30
C VAL A 247 -6.32 16.45 1.34
N VAL A 248 -6.24 17.21 2.45
CA VAL A 248 -7.02 18.45 2.64
C VAL A 248 -6.21 19.68 2.20
N GLN A 249 -4.93 19.73 2.57
CA GLN A 249 -3.97 20.75 2.17
C GLN A 249 -2.61 20.10 1.90
N GLU A 250 -1.83 20.68 0.99
CA GLU A 250 -0.46 20.27 0.68
C GLU A 250 0.49 20.78 1.77
N GLY A 251 0.73 19.98 2.82
CA GLY A 251 1.62 20.35 3.93
C GLY A 251 1.63 19.33 5.09
N PRO A 252 2.53 19.51 6.07
CA PRO A 252 2.57 18.70 7.28
C PRO A 252 1.31 18.97 8.14
N MET A 253 0.70 17.89 8.65
CA MET A 253 -0.50 17.95 9.49
C MET A 253 -0.24 17.23 10.82
N ASN A 254 -0.75 17.75 11.93
CA ASN A 254 -0.62 17.08 13.22
C ASN A 254 -1.58 15.89 13.29
N GLN A 255 -1.03 14.70 13.11
CA GLN A 255 -1.75 13.42 13.16
C GLN A 255 -2.44 13.13 14.51
N ARG A 256 -2.16 13.88 15.58
CA ARG A 256 -2.82 13.72 16.89
C ARG A 256 -4.00 14.67 17.13
N THR A 257 -4.07 15.80 16.43
CA THR A 257 -5.11 16.82 16.62
C THR A 257 -5.92 17.02 15.34
N ASP A 258 -5.29 17.52 14.28
CA ASP A 258 -5.96 18.05 13.11
C ASP A 258 -6.54 16.92 12.26
N ALA A 259 -5.77 15.85 12.07
CA ALA A 259 -6.24 14.64 11.38
C ALA A 259 -7.39 13.96 12.15
N VAL A 260 -7.32 13.93 13.49
CA VAL A 260 -8.39 13.37 14.35
C VAL A 260 -9.65 14.24 14.26
N TYR A 261 -9.50 15.57 14.26
CA TYR A 261 -10.60 16.50 14.09
C TYR A 261 -11.27 16.34 12.73
N ILE A 262 -10.51 16.35 11.63
CA ILE A 262 -11.02 16.16 10.27
C ILE A 262 -11.75 14.81 10.14
N LEU A 263 -11.14 13.72 10.62
CA LEU A 263 -11.81 12.40 10.62
C LEU A 263 -13.09 12.40 11.46
N SER A 264 -13.17 13.16 12.56
CA SER A 264 -14.41 13.27 13.34
C SER A 264 -15.52 14.04 12.61
N LEU A 265 -15.18 15.00 11.74
CA LEU A 265 -16.14 15.67 10.85
C LEU A 265 -16.61 14.73 9.74
N VAL A 266 -15.68 13.98 9.12
CA VAL A 266 -16.01 12.98 8.08
C VAL A 266 -16.82 11.82 8.67
N GLN A 267 -16.56 11.40 9.90
CA GLN A 267 -17.37 10.39 10.61
C GLN A 267 -18.82 10.87 10.82
N LYS A 268 -19.01 12.15 11.20
CA LYS A 268 -20.35 12.76 11.31
C LYS A 268 -21.08 12.84 9.96
N LEU A 269 -20.36 13.05 8.86
CA LEU A 269 -20.90 12.94 7.51
C LEU A 269 -21.31 11.49 7.20
N PHE A 270 -20.43 10.52 7.48
CA PHE A 270 -20.68 9.09 7.17
C PHE A 270 -21.89 8.51 7.91
N TYR A 271 -22.19 8.95 9.14
CA TYR A 271 -23.44 8.57 9.83
C TYR A 271 -24.73 9.03 9.10
N ARG A 272 -24.63 9.94 8.12
CA ARG A 272 -25.75 10.39 7.29
C ARG A 272 -25.83 9.71 5.92
N LEU A 273 -24.81 8.91 5.55
CA LEU A 273 -24.72 8.24 4.25
C LEU A 273 -25.28 6.82 4.36
N THR A 274 -26.47 6.58 3.79
CA THR A 274 -27.22 5.32 3.95
C THR A 274 -26.51 4.08 3.42
N TYR A 275 -25.55 4.26 2.51
CA TYR A 275 -24.72 3.20 1.93
C TYR A 275 -23.46 2.87 2.75
N ILE A 276 -23.18 3.61 3.82
CA ILE A 276 -22.03 3.37 4.72
C ILE A 276 -22.47 2.58 5.97
N GLU A 277 -21.64 1.64 6.41
CA GLU A 277 -21.81 0.86 7.63
C GLU A 277 -20.69 1.10 8.62
N ARG A 278 -21.07 1.10 9.91
CA ARG A 278 -20.16 1.02 11.07
C ARG A 278 -18.96 2.00 11.05
N PRO A 279 -19.13 3.30 10.74
CA PRO A 279 -18.01 4.24 10.66
C PRO A 279 -17.36 4.45 12.04
N GLN A 280 -16.17 3.87 12.24
CA GLN A 280 -15.44 3.78 13.50
C GLN A 280 -14.08 4.49 13.41
N LEU A 281 -13.92 5.60 14.15
CA LEU A 281 -12.64 6.29 14.29
C LEU A 281 -11.71 5.57 15.28
N ILE A 282 -10.65 4.95 14.76
CA ILE A 282 -9.57 4.31 15.52
C ILE A 282 -8.42 5.29 15.72
N ARG A 283 -8.00 5.49 16.98
CA ARG A 283 -6.89 6.35 17.37
C ARG A 283 -5.60 5.55 17.48
N ALA A 284 -4.65 5.77 16.56
CA ALA A 284 -3.32 5.15 16.52
C ALA A 284 -2.25 6.19 16.10
N LYS A 285 -1.00 5.79 15.80
CA LYS A 285 0.07 6.73 15.33
C LYS A 285 -0.39 7.53 14.10
N VAL A 286 -1.08 6.87 13.18
CA VAL A 286 -1.89 7.46 12.12
C VAL A 286 -3.33 7.06 12.46
N PRO A 287 -4.24 8.01 12.77
CA PRO A 287 -5.64 7.69 13.00
C PRO A 287 -6.33 7.23 11.71
N ILE A 288 -7.30 6.32 11.85
CA ILE A 288 -8.03 5.74 10.72
C ILE A 288 -9.51 5.72 11.05
N LEU A 289 -10.35 6.23 10.14
CA LEU A 289 -11.78 5.99 10.12
C LEU A 289 -12.04 4.73 9.29
N LYS A 290 -12.31 3.61 9.98
CA LYS A 290 -12.77 2.37 9.35
C LYS A 290 -14.25 2.45 9.04
N PHE A 291 -14.68 1.91 7.92
CA PHE A 291 -16.10 1.76 7.57
C PHE A 291 -16.25 0.71 6.47
N ARG A 292 -17.47 0.20 6.29
CA ARG A 292 -17.82 -0.70 5.18
C ARG A 292 -18.77 0.00 4.22
N ASP A 293 -18.57 -0.19 2.91
CA ASP A 293 -19.54 0.20 1.89
C ASP A 293 -20.51 -0.96 1.62
N LYS A 294 -21.82 -0.67 1.64
CA LYS A 294 -22.87 -1.66 1.34
C LYS A 294 -22.91 -2.08 -0.12
N VAL A 295 -22.50 -1.21 -1.04
CA VAL A 295 -22.65 -1.44 -2.50
C VAL A 295 -21.58 -2.42 -3.00
N SER A 296 -20.31 -2.18 -2.67
CA SER A 296 -19.21 -3.10 -2.96
C SER A 296 -19.10 -4.25 -1.96
N GLY A 297 -19.58 -4.05 -0.73
CA GLY A 297 -19.39 -4.96 0.40
C GLY A 297 -18.00 -4.86 1.07
N VAL A 298 -17.13 -3.96 0.61
CA VAL A 298 -15.72 -3.84 0.98
C VAL A 298 -15.52 -2.98 2.24
N GLU A 299 -14.53 -3.36 3.06
CA GLU A 299 -14.02 -2.58 4.20
C GLU A 299 -12.96 -1.55 3.73
N PHE A 300 -13.07 -0.31 4.21
CA PHE A 300 -12.23 0.83 3.84
C PHE A 300 -11.56 1.47 5.06
N ASP A 301 -10.30 1.87 4.90
CA ASP A 301 -9.47 2.52 5.92
C ASP A 301 -9.11 3.95 5.49
N LEU A 302 -9.89 4.94 5.94
CA LEU A 302 -9.65 6.35 5.63
C LEU A 302 -8.73 7.03 6.64
N ASN A 303 -7.61 7.55 6.16
CA ASN A 303 -6.70 8.44 6.91
C ASN A 303 -6.66 9.84 6.27
N VAL A 304 -6.01 10.81 6.94
CA VAL A 304 -5.87 12.20 6.45
C VAL A 304 -4.39 12.59 6.37
N ASN A 305 -3.99 13.21 5.26
CA ASN A 305 -2.65 13.73 4.99
C ASN A 305 -1.47 12.73 5.22
N ASN A 306 -1.72 11.42 5.27
CA ASN A 306 -0.67 10.38 5.36
C ASN A 306 -0.04 10.12 3.96
N VAL A 307 0.50 11.17 3.35
CA VAL A 307 0.88 11.21 1.93
C VAL A 307 2.00 10.22 1.56
N VAL A 308 2.80 9.77 2.54
CA VAL A 308 3.77 8.68 2.36
C VAL A 308 3.10 7.39 1.88
N GLY A 309 1.85 7.12 2.30
CA GLY A 309 1.07 5.97 1.82
C GLY A 309 0.83 6.03 0.31
N ILE A 310 0.62 7.22 -0.26
CA ILE A 310 0.44 7.42 -1.70
C ILE A 310 1.79 7.19 -2.42
N ARG A 311 2.90 7.79 -1.92
CA ARG A 311 4.25 7.57 -2.49
C ARG A 311 4.63 6.09 -2.54
N ASN A 312 4.42 5.38 -1.43
CA ASN A 312 4.61 3.94 -1.36
C ASN A 312 3.75 3.15 -2.34
N THR A 313 2.49 3.55 -2.52
CA THR A 313 1.57 2.84 -3.42
C THR A 313 2.15 2.74 -4.82
N PHE A 314 2.72 3.83 -5.35
CA PHE A 314 3.26 3.86 -6.71
C PHE A 314 4.71 3.35 -6.83
N LEU A 315 5.55 3.51 -5.80
CA LEU A 315 6.84 2.79 -5.72
C LEU A 315 6.63 1.27 -5.73
N LEU A 316 5.70 0.77 -4.91
CA LEU A 316 5.34 -0.65 -4.86
C LEU A 316 4.64 -1.11 -6.14
N ARG A 317 3.76 -0.30 -6.74
CA ARG A 317 3.14 -0.61 -8.05
C ARG A 317 4.21 -0.82 -9.12
N THR A 318 5.25 0.01 -9.13
CA THR A 318 6.36 -0.14 -10.08
C THR A 318 7.09 -1.46 -9.83
N TYR A 319 7.48 -1.78 -8.60
CA TYR A 319 8.05 -3.08 -8.25
C TYR A 319 7.13 -4.27 -8.60
N ALA A 320 5.80 -4.10 -8.51
CA ALA A 320 4.84 -5.15 -8.84
C ALA A 320 4.76 -5.48 -10.33
N TYR A 321 5.06 -4.53 -11.22
CA TYR A 321 4.93 -4.69 -12.67
C TYR A 321 6.26 -4.62 -13.43
N ILE A 322 7.39 -4.47 -12.75
CA ILE A 322 8.72 -4.43 -13.39
C ILE A 322 9.26 -5.82 -13.77
N GLU A 323 8.85 -6.86 -13.04
CA GLU A 323 9.25 -8.26 -13.24
C GLU A 323 8.12 -9.21 -12.80
N ASN A 324 7.89 -10.31 -13.53
CA ASN A 324 6.65 -11.09 -13.45
C ASN A 324 6.54 -12.10 -12.28
N ARG A 325 7.65 -12.46 -11.61
CA ARG A 325 7.65 -13.34 -10.43
C ARG A 325 7.28 -12.59 -9.14
N VAL A 326 7.47 -11.26 -9.12
CA VAL A 326 7.28 -10.40 -7.93
C VAL A 326 5.85 -10.46 -7.36
N ARG A 327 4.82 -10.41 -8.20
CA ARG A 327 3.40 -10.45 -7.76
C ARG A 327 3.00 -11.83 -7.20
N PRO A 328 3.28 -12.97 -7.87
CA PRO A 328 3.05 -14.30 -7.30
C PRO A 328 3.76 -14.53 -5.97
N ILE A 329 5.07 -14.24 -5.85
CA ILE A 329 5.82 -14.52 -4.61
C ILE A 329 5.31 -13.67 -3.43
N ILE A 330 4.99 -12.39 -3.64
CA ILE A 330 4.40 -11.55 -2.59
C ILE A 330 3.01 -12.06 -2.19
N LEU A 331 2.20 -12.56 -3.11
CA LEU A 331 0.87 -13.08 -2.78
C LEU A 331 0.95 -14.36 -1.93
N VAL A 332 1.78 -15.35 -2.32
CA VAL A 332 1.92 -16.59 -1.52
C VAL A 332 2.50 -16.28 -0.14
N VAL A 333 3.51 -15.41 -0.03
CA VAL A 333 4.06 -14.97 1.26
C VAL A 333 3.00 -14.29 2.14
N LYS A 334 2.16 -13.41 1.58
CA LYS A 334 1.06 -12.77 2.32
C LYS A 334 0.00 -13.78 2.79
N LYS A 335 -0.33 -14.79 1.98
CA LYS A 335 -1.31 -15.85 2.33
C LYS A 335 -0.74 -16.82 3.37
N TRP A 336 0.51 -17.29 3.20
CA TRP A 336 1.27 -18.08 4.16
C TRP A 336 1.36 -17.39 5.53
N ALA A 337 1.88 -16.16 5.57
CA ALA A 337 2.03 -15.41 6.82
C ALA A 337 0.68 -15.10 7.50
N ARG A 338 -0.43 -15.00 6.74
CA ARG A 338 -1.79 -14.87 7.29
C ARG A 338 -2.34 -16.20 7.81
N HIS A 339 -2.01 -17.33 7.17
CA HIS A 339 -2.40 -18.67 7.61
C HIS A 339 -1.81 -18.99 9.00
N HIS A 340 -0.51 -18.72 9.19
CA HIS A 340 0.20 -18.91 10.45
C HIS A 340 0.03 -17.77 11.47
N GLY A 341 -0.84 -16.79 11.21
CA GLY A 341 -1.16 -15.72 12.16
C GLY A 341 -0.04 -14.70 12.44
N ILE A 342 1.00 -14.65 11.60
CA ILE A 342 2.14 -13.73 11.72
C ILE A 342 2.04 -12.47 10.83
N ASN A 343 0.91 -12.29 10.14
CA ASN A 343 0.58 -11.14 9.28
C ASN A 343 -0.58 -10.30 9.86
N ASP A 344 -0.44 -9.86 11.12
CA ASP A 344 -1.34 -8.94 11.79
C ASP A 344 -0.58 -8.01 12.76
N ALA A 345 -0.40 -6.77 12.34
CA ALA A 345 0.30 -5.74 13.12
C ALA A 345 -0.53 -5.22 14.31
N SER A 346 -1.85 -5.42 14.34
CA SER A 346 -2.68 -5.09 15.51
C SER A 346 -2.47 -6.09 16.66
N ARG A 347 -2.03 -7.32 16.32
CA ARG A 347 -1.75 -8.41 17.25
C ARG A 347 -0.25 -8.60 17.54
N GLY A 348 0.57 -7.58 17.27
CA GLY A 348 2.01 -7.56 17.57
C GLY A 348 2.91 -8.34 16.61
N THR A 349 2.42 -8.67 15.40
CA THR A 349 3.18 -9.40 14.38
C THR A 349 3.52 -8.51 13.17
N LEU A 350 3.92 -9.08 12.02
CA LEU A 350 4.32 -8.28 10.86
C LEU A 350 3.11 -7.62 10.20
N SER A 351 3.30 -6.41 9.66
CA SER A 351 2.33 -5.83 8.73
C SER A 351 2.54 -6.40 7.33
N SER A 352 1.47 -6.50 6.53
CA SER A 352 1.58 -6.87 5.11
C SER A 352 2.52 -5.95 4.31
N TYR A 353 2.66 -4.68 4.70
CA TYR A 353 3.66 -3.78 4.12
C TYR A 353 5.11 -4.16 4.49
N SER A 354 5.36 -4.55 5.75
CA SER A 354 6.69 -5.05 6.16
C SER A 354 7.05 -6.34 5.43
N LEU A 355 6.08 -7.26 5.25
CA LEU A 355 6.28 -8.48 4.46
C LEU A 355 6.59 -8.19 2.99
N VAL A 356 5.92 -7.21 2.38
CA VAL A 356 6.25 -6.76 1.01
C VAL A 356 7.69 -6.25 0.94
N LEU A 357 8.11 -5.37 1.86
CA LEU A 357 9.48 -4.86 1.88
C LEU A 357 10.53 -5.96 2.14
N MET A 358 10.22 -6.97 2.97
CA MET A 358 11.07 -8.14 3.18
C MET A 358 11.23 -8.97 1.90
N VAL A 359 10.15 -9.22 1.14
CA VAL A 359 10.23 -9.96 -0.12
C VAL A 359 11.02 -9.15 -1.17
N LEU A 360 10.76 -7.85 -1.31
CA LEU A 360 11.51 -7.00 -2.25
C LEU A 360 13.01 -6.96 -1.91
N HIS A 361 13.36 -6.79 -0.63
CA HIS A 361 14.75 -6.85 -0.16
C HIS A 361 15.42 -8.18 -0.49
N TYR A 362 14.73 -9.31 -0.28
CA TYR A 362 15.26 -10.63 -0.63
C TYR A 362 15.54 -10.71 -2.14
N LEU A 363 14.59 -10.32 -2.99
CA LEU A 363 14.73 -10.32 -4.45
C LEU A 363 15.83 -9.36 -4.95
N GLN A 364 16.10 -8.28 -4.22
CA GLN A 364 17.18 -7.33 -4.47
C GLN A 364 18.58 -7.81 -4.01
N THR A 365 18.66 -8.73 -3.04
CA THR A 365 19.92 -9.16 -2.39
C THR A 365 20.34 -10.59 -2.71
N LEU A 366 19.73 -11.17 -3.75
CA LEU A 366 20.22 -12.38 -4.42
C LEU A 366 21.53 -12.11 -5.20
N PRO A 367 22.38 -13.12 -5.45
CA PRO A 367 23.65 -12.95 -6.17
C PRO A 367 23.48 -12.34 -7.57
N GLU A 368 22.48 -12.81 -8.31
CA GLU A 368 21.88 -12.10 -9.45
C GLU A 368 20.51 -11.57 -8.98
N PRO A 369 20.31 -10.24 -8.91
CA PRO A 369 19.04 -9.68 -8.45
C PRO A 369 17.86 -9.99 -9.37
N VAL A 370 16.70 -10.29 -8.78
CA VAL A 370 15.43 -10.44 -9.53
C VAL A 370 14.83 -9.07 -9.87
N ILE A 371 15.11 -8.03 -9.07
CA ILE A 371 14.61 -6.66 -9.27
C ILE A 371 15.68 -5.59 -8.98
N PRO A 372 15.59 -4.40 -9.60
CA PRO A 372 16.52 -3.29 -9.43
C PRO A 372 16.33 -2.51 -8.12
N CYS A 373 17.07 -1.41 -7.94
CA CYS A 373 16.82 -0.42 -6.90
C CYS A 373 16.19 0.85 -7.50
N LEU A 374 14.86 0.86 -7.58
CA LEU A 374 14.10 1.91 -8.29
C LEU A 374 14.41 3.34 -7.82
N GLN A 375 14.59 3.57 -6.51
CA GLN A 375 14.89 4.91 -5.97
C GLN A 375 16.34 5.36 -6.19
N ARG A 376 17.23 4.47 -6.63
CA ARG A 376 18.61 4.76 -7.01
C ARG A 376 18.77 4.94 -8.53
N GLU A 377 18.00 4.19 -9.31
CA GLU A 377 18.05 4.19 -10.77
C GLU A 377 17.11 5.21 -11.41
N TYR A 378 16.00 5.55 -10.74
CA TYR A 378 14.99 6.53 -11.17
C TYR A 378 14.63 7.52 -10.03
N PRO A 379 15.61 8.27 -9.48
CA PRO A 379 15.42 9.13 -8.31
C PRO A 379 14.41 10.27 -8.53
N GLU A 380 14.32 10.79 -9.75
CA GLU A 380 13.30 11.77 -10.17
C GLU A 380 11.88 11.19 -10.14
N CYS A 381 11.67 9.95 -10.58
CA CYS A 381 10.38 9.26 -10.54
C CYS A 381 9.86 9.03 -9.11
N PHE A 382 10.77 8.93 -8.12
CA PHE A 382 10.45 8.63 -6.71
C PHE A 382 10.91 9.72 -5.73
N ASN A 383 11.00 10.96 -6.18
CA ASN A 383 11.44 12.09 -5.37
C ASN A 383 10.48 12.34 -4.17
N PRO A 384 10.95 12.30 -2.90
CA PRO A 384 10.12 12.56 -1.71
C PRO A 384 9.44 13.95 -1.67
N SER A 385 9.91 14.90 -2.47
CA SER A 385 9.39 16.27 -2.59
C SER A 385 8.44 16.47 -3.78
N MET A 386 8.22 15.46 -4.63
CA MET A 386 7.30 15.53 -5.77
C MET A 386 5.87 15.84 -5.28
N ASP A 387 5.11 16.70 -5.99
CA ASP A 387 3.68 16.91 -5.71
C ASP A 387 2.93 15.57 -5.77
N ILE A 388 2.01 15.35 -4.83
CA ILE A 388 1.12 14.18 -4.80
C ILE A 388 0.27 14.11 -6.08
N HIS A 389 0.00 15.28 -6.70
CA HIS A 389 0.02 15.53 -8.16
C HIS A 389 0.46 14.37 -9.04
N LEU A 390 1.77 14.19 -9.05
CA LEU A 390 2.52 13.58 -10.14
C LEU A 390 3.06 12.20 -9.76
N VAL A 391 2.89 11.79 -8.50
CA VAL A 391 3.27 10.46 -7.99
C VAL A 391 2.63 9.30 -8.80
N PRO A 392 1.38 9.39 -9.30
CA PRO A 392 0.81 8.37 -10.19
C PRO A 392 1.36 8.39 -11.64
N GLU A 393 1.98 9.50 -12.05
CA GLU A 393 2.46 9.74 -13.41
C GLU A 393 3.96 9.42 -13.56
N GLY A 394 4.77 9.78 -12.54
CA GLY A 394 6.23 9.62 -12.52
C GLY A 394 6.75 8.27 -13.02
N PRO A 395 6.30 7.12 -12.49
CA PRO A 395 6.84 5.82 -12.90
C PRO A 395 6.37 5.30 -14.26
N ARG A 396 5.45 5.98 -14.98
CA ARG A 396 4.85 5.45 -16.22
C ARG A 396 5.84 5.14 -17.34
N ASN A 397 6.97 5.84 -17.35
CA ASN A 397 7.98 5.75 -18.41
C ASN A 397 9.18 4.86 -18.02
N ILE A 398 9.14 4.21 -16.84
CA ILE A 398 10.19 3.28 -16.41
C ILE A 398 10.13 2.01 -17.27
N PRO A 399 11.24 1.59 -17.91
CA PRO A 399 11.25 0.39 -18.75
C PRO A 399 11.14 -0.91 -17.92
N PRO A 400 10.64 -2.01 -18.50
CA PRO A 400 10.71 -3.34 -17.90
C PRO A 400 12.15 -3.75 -17.55
N TYR A 401 12.33 -4.47 -16.44
CA TYR A 401 13.64 -4.97 -16.04
C TYR A 401 13.86 -6.39 -16.57
N THR A 402 14.97 -6.60 -17.29
CA THR A 402 15.42 -7.94 -17.67
C THR A 402 16.37 -8.47 -16.59
N SER A 403 15.84 -9.29 -15.67
CA SER A 403 16.68 -9.97 -14.68
C SER A 403 17.50 -11.09 -15.34
N LYS A 404 18.74 -11.27 -14.88
CA LYS A 404 19.58 -12.44 -15.19
C LYS A 404 19.30 -13.65 -14.29
N ASN A 405 18.43 -13.50 -13.28
CA ASN A 405 18.14 -14.56 -12.33
C ASN A 405 17.12 -15.53 -12.93
N GLU A 406 17.50 -16.80 -13.08
CA GLU A 406 16.67 -17.85 -13.68
C GLU A 406 15.89 -18.71 -12.64
N SER A 407 15.93 -18.35 -11.36
CA SER A 407 15.30 -19.14 -10.29
C SER A 407 13.78 -19.22 -10.43
N THR A 408 13.21 -20.42 -10.23
CA THR A 408 11.77 -20.65 -10.31
C THR A 408 11.00 -19.94 -9.19
N LEU A 409 9.67 -19.83 -9.30
CA LEU A 409 8.84 -19.31 -8.20
C LEU A 409 8.96 -20.18 -6.93
N GLY A 410 9.06 -21.50 -7.09
CA GLY A 410 9.25 -22.43 -5.99
C GLY A 410 10.61 -22.26 -5.30
N ASP A 411 11.67 -22.04 -6.06
CA ASP A 411 13.02 -21.85 -5.50
C ASP A 411 13.18 -20.45 -4.86
N LEU A 412 12.59 -19.40 -5.45
CA LEU A 412 12.57 -18.07 -4.84
C LEU A 412 11.73 -18.05 -3.54
N PHE A 413 10.59 -18.74 -3.50
CA PHE A 413 9.77 -18.80 -2.28
C PHE A 413 10.45 -19.65 -1.18
N LEU A 414 11.03 -20.80 -1.53
CA LEU A 414 11.82 -21.62 -0.60
C LEU A 414 13.08 -20.87 -0.12
N GLY A 415 13.73 -20.13 -1.02
CA GLY A 415 14.90 -19.30 -0.74
C GLY A 415 14.59 -18.11 0.16
N PHE A 416 13.43 -17.46 0.00
CA PHE A 416 12.92 -16.42 0.90
C PHE A 416 12.74 -16.96 2.33
N LEU A 417 12.11 -18.14 2.48
CA LEU A 417 11.93 -18.77 3.79
C LEU A 417 13.30 -19.12 4.41
N LYS A 418 14.19 -19.76 3.66
CA LYS A 418 15.58 -20.05 4.10
C LYS A 418 16.32 -18.79 4.53
N TYR A 419 16.24 -17.72 3.74
CA TYR A 419 16.96 -16.46 3.99
C TYR A 419 16.61 -15.88 5.36
N TYR A 420 15.31 -15.75 5.67
CA TYR A 420 14.85 -15.19 6.94
C TYR A 420 14.90 -16.17 8.13
N ALA A 421 14.91 -17.48 7.87
CA ALA A 421 15.15 -18.51 8.87
C ALA A 421 16.63 -18.60 9.32
N THR A 422 17.59 -18.54 8.39
CA THR A 422 18.98 -18.93 8.66
C THR A 422 20.07 -17.93 8.25
N VAL A 423 19.80 -16.99 7.33
CA VAL A 423 20.85 -16.12 6.74
C VAL A 423 20.78 -14.69 7.28
N PHE A 424 19.59 -14.11 7.37
CA PHE A 424 19.42 -12.73 7.81
C PHE A 424 19.65 -12.62 9.33
N ASN A 425 20.81 -12.08 9.73
CA ASN A 425 21.07 -11.80 11.14
C ASN A 425 20.24 -10.60 11.59
N TRP A 426 19.07 -10.89 12.16
CA TRP A 426 18.12 -9.92 12.68
C TRP A 426 18.78 -8.88 13.59
N GLU A 427 19.61 -9.31 14.53
CA GLU A 427 20.21 -8.45 15.58
C GLU A 427 21.20 -7.43 15.04
N LYS A 428 21.94 -7.77 13.97
CA LYS A 428 22.98 -6.90 13.39
C LYS A 428 22.46 -5.97 12.30
N TYR A 429 21.42 -6.39 11.56
CA TYR A 429 21.00 -5.70 10.33
C TYR A 429 19.58 -5.11 10.37
N MET A 430 19.36 -4.21 9.43
CA MET A 430 18.12 -3.55 9.06
C MET A 430 17.90 -3.75 7.56
N ILE A 431 16.67 -4.01 7.16
CA ILE A 431 16.27 -4.15 5.75
C ILE A 431 16.11 -2.76 5.13
N SER A 432 16.72 -2.51 3.97
CA SER A 432 16.50 -1.29 3.18
C SER A 432 16.30 -1.60 1.70
N VAL A 433 15.05 -1.47 1.25
CA VAL A 433 14.66 -1.56 -0.17
C VAL A 433 15.15 -0.34 -0.97
N ARG A 434 15.36 0.79 -0.28
CA ARG A 434 15.87 2.06 -0.83
C ARG A 434 17.37 1.99 -1.16
N GLU A 435 18.14 1.19 -0.43
CA GLU A 435 19.56 0.90 -0.75
C GLU A 435 19.74 -0.42 -1.54
N ALA A 436 18.70 -1.25 -1.63
CA ALA A 436 18.76 -2.65 -2.06
C ALA A 436 19.77 -3.48 -1.25
N LYS A 437 19.83 -3.27 0.08
CA LYS A 437 20.88 -3.81 0.97
C LYS A 437 20.38 -4.10 2.39
N ALA A 438 21.06 -5.04 3.04
CA ALA A 438 21.03 -5.19 4.50
C ALA A 438 22.01 -4.18 5.11
N LEU A 439 21.50 -3.17 5.81
CA LEU A 439 22.31 -2.12 6.43
C LEU A 439 22.61 -2.49 7.90
N PRO A 440 23.79 -2.17 8.45
CA PRO A 440 24.02 -2.27 9.90
C PRO A 440 22.98 -1.44 10.67
N ARG A 441 22.47 -1.95 11.79
CA ARG A 441 21.46 -1.24 12.58
C ARG A 441 21.99 0.11 13.10
N PRO A 442 21.27 1.23 12.88
CA PRO A 442 21.64 2.51 13.49
C PRO A 442 21.56 2.44 15.02
N ASN A 443 22.55 3.01 15.73
CA ASN A 443 22.56 3.12 17.21
C ASN A 443 21.57 4.19 17.74
N SER A 444 20.46 4.43 17.04
CA SER A 444 19.42 5.40 17.38
C SER A 444 18.36 4.77 18.30
N LYS A 445 17.68 5.62 19.09
CA LYS A 445 16.61 5.21 20.01
C LYS A 445 15.43 4.52 19.30
N GLU A 446 15.19 4.76 18.01
CA GLU A 446 14.11 4.10 17.27
C GLU A 446 14.41 2.62 17.00
N TRP A 447 15.67 2.27 16.75
CA TRP A 447 16.09 0.95 16.26
C TRP A 447 16.65 0.05 17.37
N LYS A 448 17.32 0.63 18.38
CA LYS A 448 18.10 -0.09 19.40
C LYS A 448 17.30 -1.08 20.26
N GLN A 449 15.98 -0.95 20.32
CA GLN A 449 15.07 -1.80 21.11
C GLN A 449 14.00 -2.51 20.25
N LYS A 450 14.28 -2.78 18.96
CA LYS A 450 13.34 -3.45 18.05
C LYS A 450 13.85 -4.82 17.66
N TYR A 451 12.97 -5.82 17.66
CA TYR A 451 13.35 -7.18 17.27
C TYR A 451 13.55 -7.28 15.75
N ILE A 452 12.66 -6.65 14.97
CA ILE A 452 12.72 -6.57 13.51
C ILE A 452 12.85 -5.10 13.08
N CYS A 453 13.75 -4.84 12.12
CA CYS A 453 14.07 -3.50 11.62
C CYS A 453 13.93 -3.46 10.09
N VAL A 454 12.93 -2.71 9.61
CA VAL A 454 12.65 -2.51 8.18
C VAL A 454 12.53 -1.01 7.92
N GLU A 455 13.41 -0.47 7.08
CA GLU A 455 13.44 0.95 6.70
C GLU A 455 12.24 1.28 5.79
N GLU A 456 11.43 2.24 6.22
CA GLU A 456 10.42 2.91 5.41
C GLU A 456 11.13 3.69 4.27
N PRO A 457 10.87 3.44 2.97
CA PRO A 457 11.72 3.94 1.88
C PRO A 457 11.70 5.45 1.61
N PHE A 458 10.84 6.22 2.28
CA PHE A 458 10.76 7.68 2.17
C PHE A 458 11.03 8.38 3.52
N GLU A 459 10.35 7.97 4.60
CA GLU A 459 10.44 8.52 5.95
C GLU A 459 11.58 7.92 6.80
N ARG A 460 12.15 6.78 6.39
CA ARG A 460 13.19 6.03 7.14
C ARG A 460 12.80 5.68 8.58
N SER A 461 11.52 5.47 8.85
CA SER A 461 11.03 4.93 10.14
C SER A 461 10.96 3.39 10.12
N ASN A 462 10.74 2.75 11.27
CA ASN A 462 10.57 1.29 11.30
C ASN A 462 9.13 0.86 10.95
N THR A 463 8.95 0.12 9.85
CA THR A 463 7.64 -0.42 9.45
C THR A 463 7.21 -1.61 10.32
N ALA A 464 8.17 -2.43 10.76
CA ALA A 464 7.95 -3.62 11.58
C ALA A 464 7.85 -3.32 13.09
N ARG A 465 7.72 -2.05 13.48
CA ARG A 465 7.67 -1.54 14.86
C ARG A 465 6.61 -2.19 15.78
N ALA A 466 5.62 -2.89 15.21
CA ALA A 466 4.61 -3.66 15.93
C ALA A 466 5.17 -4.95 16.57
N VAL A 467 6.28 -5.50 16.04
CA VAL A 467 6.96 -6.66 16.64
C VAL A 467 7.82 -6.17 17.81
N HIS A 468 7.15 -5.91 18.94
CA HIS A 468 7.73 -5.38 20.18
C HIS A 468 7.73 -6.39 21.35
N GLU A 469 7.19 -7.58 21.16
CA GLU A 469 7.19 -8.68 22.14
C GLU A 469 8.18 -9.77 21.72
N LYS A 470 9.02 -10.24 22.65
CA LYS A 470 9.97 -11.34 22.38
C LYS A 470 9.25 -12.60 21.88
N VAL A 471 8.12 -12.96 22.51
CA VAL A 471 7.31 -14.13 22.14
C VAL A 471 6.82 -14.06 20.68
N LYS A 472 6.42 -12.88 20.20
CA LYS A 472 5.99 -12.67 18.80
C LYS A 472 7.18 -12.82 17.84
N PHE A 473 8.34 -12.26 18.20
CA PHE A 473 9.56 -12.38 17.40
C PHE A 473 10.06 -13.82 17.31
N ASP A 474 10.09 -14.55 18.43
CA ASP A 474 10.50 -15.95 18.47
C ASP A 474 9.52 -16.82 17.67
N ALA A 475 8.21 -16.58 17.78
CA ALA A 475 7.19 -17.27 16.97
C ALA A 475 7.36 -17.01 15.46
N ILE A 476 7.61 -15.75 15.06
CA ILE A 476 7.93 -15.42 13.66
C ILE A 476 9.16 -16.20 13.18
N LYS A 477 10.25 -16.22 13.96
CA LYS A 477 11.48 -16.97 13.61
C LYS A 477 11.24 -18.48 13.53
N ALA A 478 10.48 -19.04 14.45
CA ALA A 478 10.13 -20.46 14.46
C ALA A 478 9.33 -20.85 13.22
N GLU A 479 8.34 -20.04 12.84
CA GLU A 479 7.52 -20.27 11.64
C GLU A 479 8.34 -20.19 10.35
N PHE A 480 9.20 -19.18 10.19
CA PHE A 480 10.14 -19.12 9.06
C PHE A 480 11.02 -20.38 8.97
N LEU A 481 11.54 -20.87 10.10
CA LEU A 481 12.42 -22.04 10.18
C LEU A 481 11.68 -23.35 9.84
N GLU A 482 10.48 -23.53 10.37
CA GLU A 482 9.73 -24.77 10.21
C GLU A 482 9.07 -24.86 8.83
N SER A 483 8.43 -23.78 8.35
CA SER A 483 7.93 -23.73 6.98
C SER A 483 9.05 -23.90 5.94
N TRP A 484 10.27 -23.40 6.19
CA TRP A 484 11.43 -23.70 5.34
C TRP A 484 11.75 -25.21 5.30
N ARG A 485 11.88 -25.86 6.47
CA ARG A 485 12.20 -27.30 6.58
C ARG A 485 11.17 -28.18 5.88
N ILE A 486 9.90 -27.94 6.17
CA ILE A 486 8.77 -28.68 5.59
C ILE A 486 8.78 -28.52 4.07
N LEU A 487 8.91 -27.28 3.56
CA LEU A 487 8.88 -27.02 2.12
C LEU A 487 10.14 -27.53 1.40
N GLN A 488 11.31 -27.51 2.05
CA GLN A 488 12.54 -28.10 1.50
C GLN A 488 12.39 -29.61 1.29
N LEU A 489 11.79 -30.32 2.25
CA LEU A 489 11.59 -31.77 2.20
C LEU A 489 10.43 -32.19 1.28
N LYS A 490 9.32 -31.44 1.27
CA LYS A 490 8.07 -31.84 0.60
C LYS A 490 7.87 -31.22 -0.78
N LYS A 491 8.45 -30.04 -1.07
CA LYS A 491 8.31 -29.30 -2.34
C LYS A 491 6.84 -29.18 -2.81
N ASP A 492 5.91 -29.05 -1.87
CA ASP A 492 4.46 -28.94 -2.09
C ASP A 492 3.89 -27.93 -1.10
N LEU A 493 3.18 -26.92 -1.63
CA LEU A 493 2.65 -25.78 -0.90
C LEU A 493 1.63 -26.19 0.17
N ASN A 494 0.90 -27.30 0.00
CA ASN A 494 -0.17 -27.70 0.90
C ASN A 494 0.29 -28.04 2.32
N PHE A 495 1.57 -28.40 2.51
CA PHE A 495 2.11 -28.70 3.84
C PHE A 495 2.36 -27.45 4.70
N ILE A 496 2.43 -26.25 4.11
CA ILE A 496 2.59 -24.97 4.83
C ILE A 496 1.49 -23.94 4.49
N LEU A 497 0.63 -24.24 3.51
CA LEU A 497 -0.49 -23.40 3.13
C LEU A 497 -1.56 -24.28 2.42
N PRO A 498 -2.50 -24.90 3.17
CA PRO A 498 -3.47 -25.82 2.60
C PRO A 498 -4.39 -25.07 1.62
N LEU A 499 -4.24 -25.38 0.32
CA LEU A 499 -4.80 -24.57 -0.76
C LEU A 499 -6.32 -24.54 -0.71
N ARG A 500 -6.98 -25.71 -0.52
CA ARG A 500 -8.45 -25.82 -0.44
C ARG A 500 -9.05 -24.85 0.59
N ALA A 501 -8.51 -24.83 1.81
CA ALA A 501 -8.96 -23.91 2.87
C ALA A 501 -8.62 -22.44 2.59
N THR A 502 -7.54 -22.18 1.84
CA THR A 502 -7.11 -20.83 1.45
C THR A 502 -7.95 -20.25 0.30
N LEU A 503 -8.48 -21.10 -0.57
CA LEU A 503 -9.33 -20.74 -1.72
C LEU A 503 -10.82 -20.62 -1.36
N GLN A 504 -11.27 -21.26 -0.27
CA GLN A 504 -12.65 -21.19 0.25
C GLN A 504 -12.93 -19.94 1.10
N LYS A 505 -11.91 -19.40 1.78
CA LYS A 505 -12.03 -18.15 2.58
C LYS A 505 -11.92 -16.91 1.67
N ARG A 506 -12.89 -16.76 0.77
CA ARG A 506 -13.07 -15.57 -0.09
C ARG A 506 -13.79 -14.46 0.65
#